data_AF-A0A929PHT5-F1
#
_entry.id   AF-A0A929PHT5-F1
#
_cell.length_a   1.000
_cell.length_b   1.000
_cell.length_c   1.000
_cell.angle_alpha   90.00
_cell.angle_beta   90.00
_cell.angle_gamma   90.00
#
_symmetry.space_group_name_H-M   'P 1'
#
loop_
_entity.id
_entity.type
_entity.pdbx_description
1 polymer ?
#
loop_
_entity_poly.entity_id
_entity_poly.type
_entity_poly.pdbx_seq_one_letter_code
_entity_poly.pdbx_strand_id
1 'polypeptide(L)'
;PHHENERAQAMAANGVDFANYWVHNGFLTVEAEKMSKSLGNFITIRDALTLYHPQELRLFLLSKHYRSPLDFSRSAMLETRSGLVRIYRTLQRLEEIIGSYKHDTNTAFLSDAGDNGFKNRFIHVMDDDLNTAAGLGLLFDKVRDINRLIDSPAQKTDISSQLVKERADLLDCSKALGLLEEEPSNFFQKIIKTSPEVETEEIEKMIKERQKARKVKDWASADAIRKELSRKGIILEDGPKGTSWRLRIEG
;
A
#
# COMPACT_ATOMS: atom_id res chain seq x y z
N PRO A 1 19.95 14.18 -25.37
CA PRO A 1 21.38 14.28 -25.70
C PRO A 1 22.33 14.04 -24.51
N HIS A 2 21.87 14.08 -23.25
CA HIS A 2 22.76 13.94 -22.08
C HIS A 2 23.54 12.61 -22.08
N HIS A 3 22.83 11.47 -22.11
CA HIS A 3 23.46 10.14 -22.10
C HIS A 3 24.29 9.87 -23.38
N GLU A 4 23.84 10.37 -24.54
CA GLU A 4 24.61 10.25 -25.79
C GLU A 4 25.95 10.99 -25.70
N ASN A 5 25.96 12.17 -25.07
CA ASN A 5 27.17 12.96 -24.87
C ASN A 5 28.11 12.30 -23.85
N GLU A 6 27.59 11.77 -22.75
CA GLU A 6 28.39 11.02 -21.77
C GLU A 6 29.11 9.84 -22.41
N ARG A 7 28.37 9.05 -23.21
CA ARG A 7 28.93 7.93 -23.95
C ARG A 7 30.04 8.39 -24.91
N ALA A 8 29.81 9.45 -25.68
CA ALA A 8 30.80 9.96 -26.63
C ALA A 8 32.07 10.44 -25.94
N GLN A 9 31.94 11.19 -24.83
CA GLN A 9 33.08 11.69 -24.05
C GLN A 9 33.89 10.55 -23.43
N ALA A 10 33.22 9.57 -22.80
CA ALA A 10 33.88 8.47 -22.13
C ALA A 10 34.62 7.54 -23.11
N MET A 11 34.00 7.22 -24.25
CA MET A 11 34.61 6.38 -25.28
C MET A 11 35.78 7.09 -25.97
N ALA A 12 35.65 8.39 -26.28
CA ALA A 12 36.72 9.15 -26.92
C ALA A 12 37.95 9.32 -26.01
N ALA A 13 37.75 9.44 -24.70
CA ALA A 13 38.84 9.59 -23.74
C ALA A 13 39.58 8.27 -23.45
N ASN A 14 38.87 7.14 -23.41
CA ASN A 14 39.43 5.88 -22.90
C ASN A 14 39.61 4.78 -23.96
N GLY A 15 39.02 4.93 -25.16
CA GLY A 15 39.13 3.94 -26.24
C GLY A 15 38.44 2.60 -25.96
N VAL A 16 37.56 2.54 -24.96
CA VAL A 16 36.82 1.33 -24.55
C VAL A 16 35.32 1.61 -24.51
N ASP A 17 34.51 0.55 -24.53
CA ASP A 17 33.05 0.64 -24.34
C ASP A 17 32.71 1.19 -22.95
N PHE A 18 31.64 1.99 -22.88
CA PHE A 18 31.27 2.71 -21.66
C PHE A 18 30.33 1.92 -20.73
N ALA A 19 29.25 1.35 -21.26
CA ALA A 19 28.26 0.61 -20.48
C ALA A 19 27.59 -0.47 -21.32
N ASN A 20 27.32 -1.63 -20.69
CA ASN A 20 26.67 -2.78 -21.34
C ASN A 20 25.13 -2.65 -21.37
N TYR A 21 24.55 -2.02 -20.35
CA TYR A 21 23.11 -1.85 -20.21
C TYR A 21 22.76 -0.41 -19.89
N TRP A 22 21.76 0.12 -20.58
CA TRP A 22 21.18 1.43 -20.33
C TRP A 22 19.71 1.26 -20.00
N VAL A 23 19.30 1.76 -18.84
CA VAL A 23 17.95 1.61 -18.31
C VAL A 23 17.33 2.99 -18.21
N HIS A 24 16.26 3.23 -18.96
CA HIS A 24 15.56 4.52 -18.98
C HIS A 24 14.13 4.35 -18.49
N ASN A 25 13.72 5.24 -17.59
CA ASN A 25 12.36 5.26 -17.06
C ASN A 25 11.42 6.02 -18.00
N GLY A 26 10.16 5.58 -18.02
CA GLY A 26 9.05 6.28 -18.66
C GLY A 26 8.78 7.63 -17.98
N PHE A 27 8.10 8.52 -18.70
CA PHE A 27 7.76 9.84 -18.18
C PHE A 27 6.64 9.79 -17.14
N LEU A 28 6.70 10.69 -16.17
CA LEU A 28 5.61 11.01 -15.26
C LEU A 28 4.84 12.23 -15.77
N THR A 29 3.54 12.08 -15.98
CA THR A 29 2.59 13.18 -16.25
C THR A 29 1.77 13.48 -14.99
N VAL A 30 1.15 14.65 -14.94
CA VAL A 30 0.18 15.06 -13.91
C VAL A 30 -1.10 15.46 -14.64
N GLU A 31 -2.20 14.79 -14.36
CA GLU A 31 -3.50 15.03 -15.02
C GLU A 31 -3.38 15.06 -16.56
N ALA A 32 -2.67 14.08 -17.13
CA ALA A 32 -2.34 13.95 -18.56
C ALA A 32 -1.47 15.07 -19.16
N GLU A 33 -1.02 16.05 -18.38
CA GLU A 33 -0.03 17.04 -18.79
C GLU A 33 1.38 16.65 -18.33
N LYS A 34 2.40 16.97 -19.14
CA LYS A 34 3.78 16.76 -18.70
C LYS A 34 4.07 17.61 -17.46
N MET A 35 4.62 16.99 -16.42
CA MET A 35 5.05 17.71 -15.23
C MET A 35 6.19 18.67 -15.59
N SER A 36 6.02 19.97 -15.37
CA SER A 36 7.09 20.94 -15.57
C SER A 36 6.96 22.15 -14.65
N LYS A 37 8.11 22.69 -14.22
CA LYS A 37 8.14 23.94 -13.43
C LYS A 37 7.51 25.12 -14.18
N SER A 38 7.54 25.11 -15.51
CA SER A 38 6.98 26.19 -16.34
C SER A 38 5.46 26.11 -16.50
N LEU A 39 4.86 24.93 -16.34
CA LEU A 39 3.40 24.72 -16.38
C LEU A 39 2.74 24.91 -14.99
N GLY A 40 3.54 25.02 -13.92
CA GLY A 40 3.03 25.19 -12.56
C GLY A 40 2.36 23.93 -11.97
N ASN A 41 2.35 22.82 -12.71
CA ASN A 41 1.76 21.53 -12.34
C ASN A 41 2.75 20.56 -11.67
N PHE A 42 3.89 21.06 -11.19
CA PHE A 42 4.94 20.28 -10.53
C PHE A 42 4.68 20.16 -9.03
N ILE A 43 4.51 18.93 -8.54
CA ILE A 43 4.44 18.63 -7.10
C ILE A 43 5.80 18.12 -6.62
N THR A 44 6.34 18.70 -5.54
CA THR A 44 7.55 18.15 -4.94
C THR A 44 7.21 16.90 -4.12
N ILE A 45 8.18 16.01 -3.92
CA ILE A 45 8.01 14.89 -2.97
C ILE A 45 7.66 15.40 -1.57
N ARG A 46 8.21 16.54 -1.15
CA ARG A 46 7.90 17.14 0.16
C ARG A 46 6.42 17.50 0.26
N ASP A 47 5.86 18.11 -0.77
CA ASP A 47 4.45 18.48 -0.81
C ASP A 47 3.55 17.24 -0.93
N ALA A 48 3.93 16.29 -1.79
CA ALA A 48 3.19 15.03 -1.94
C ALA A 48 3.11 14.25 -0.62
N LEU A 49 4.17 14.25 0.19
CA LEU A 49 4.20 13.59 1.50
C LEU A 49 3.32 14.27 2.56
N THR A 50 2.85 15.51 2.33
CA THR A 50 1.82 16.13 3.18
C THR A 50 0.41 15.61 2.83
N LEU A 51 0.20 15.16 1.59
CA LEU A 51 -1.10 14.77 1.05
C LEU A 51 -1.29 13.25 0.93
N TYR A 52 -0.21 12.49 0.93
CA TYR A 52 -0.21 11.05 0.71
C TYR A 52 0.79 10.37 1.64
N HIS A 53 0.44 9.17 2.07
CA HIS A 53 1.35 8.32 2.79
C HIS A 53 2.54 7.92 1.90
N PRO A 54 3.79 7.86 2.41
CA PRO A 54 4.96 7.50 1.59
C PRO A 54 4.80 6.18 0.81
N GLN A 55 4.16 5.18 1.44
CA GLN A 55 3.90 3.90 0.79
C GLN A 55 2.82 3.98 -0.31
N GLU A 56 1.90 4.94 -0.26
CA GLU A 56 0.98 5.18 -1.38
C GLU A 56 1.76 5.64 -2.61
N LEU A 57 2.67 6.62 -2.44
CA LEU A 57 3.50 7.11 -3.54
C LEU A 57 4.39 6.00 -4.12
N ARG A 58 5.00 5.17 -3.26
CA ARG A 58 5.82 4.05 -3.71
C ARG A 58 4.99 2.99 -4.44
N LEU A 59 3.84 2.59 -3.91
CA LEU A 59 2.96 1.63 -4.57
C LEU A 59 2.48 2.16 -5.93
N PHE A 60 2.14 3.44 -6.01
CA PHE A 60 1.76 4.10 -7.25
C PHE A 60 2.89 4.03 -8.30
N LEU A 61 4.13 4.38 -7.93
CA LEU A 61 5.27 4.31 -8.84
C LEU A 61 5.56 2.89 -9.34
N LEU A 62 5.31 1.88 -8.50
CA LEU A 62 5.52 0.47 -8.84
C LEU A 62 4.34 -0.16 -9.60
N SER A 63 3.19 0.51 -9.64
CA SER A 63 1.94 0.00 -10.24
C SER A 63 1.98 -0.20 -11.75
N LYS A 64 2.97 0.39 -12.42
CA LYS A 64 3.25 0.20 -13.84
C LYS A 64 4.70 -0.19 -14.05
N HIS A 65 4.96 -0.84 -15.16
CA HIS A 65 6.32 -1.13 -15.61
C HIS A 65 7.14 0.15 -15.72
N TYR A 66 8.40 0.16 -15.24
CA TYR A 66 9.22 1.38 -15.14
C TYR A 66 9.42 2.12 -16.48
N ARG A 67 9.34 1.39 -17.60
CA ARG A 67 9.44 1.91 -18.99
C ARG A 67 8.14 2.55 -19.50
N SER A 68 7.01 2.32 -18.82
CA SER A 68 5.71 2.84 -19.23
C SER A 68 5.49 4.25 -18.70
N PRO A 69 4.76 5.12 -19.43
CA PRO A 69 4.35 6.40 -18.89
C PRO A 69 3.39 6.19 -17.71
N LEU A 70 3.56 7.02 -16.69
CA LEU A 70 2.74 7.00 -15.49
C LEU A 70 2.06 8.36 -15.35
N ASP A 71 0.77 8.36 -15.03
CA ASP A 71 -0.01 9.58 -14.86
C ASP A 71 -0.41 9.76 -13.40
N PHE A 72 0.13 10.80 -12.78
CA PHE A 72 -0.18 11.17 -11.41
C PHE A 72 -1.46 11.98 -11.39
N SER A 73 -2.54 11.32 -10.99
CA SER A 73 -3.85 11.93 -10.85
C SER A 73 -4.45 11.62 -9.49
N ARG A 74 -5.44 12.42 -9.09
CA ARG A 74 -6.16 12.19 -7.84
C ARG A 74 -6.82 10.82 -7.81
N SER A 75 -7.41 10.37 -8.92
CA SER A 75 -8.08 9.07 -9.02
C SER A 75 -7.08 7.91 -8.86
N ALA A 76 -5.93 7.97 -9.53
CA ALA A 76 -4.91 6.93 -9.42
C ALA A 76 -4.36 6.80 -7.98
N MET A 77 -4.20 7.93 -7.28
CA MET A 77 -3.78 7.91 -5.88
C MET A 77 -4.86 7.34 -4.94
N LEU A 78 -6.14 7.61 -5.20
CA LEU A 78 -7.25 7.01 -4.44
C LEU A 78 -7.34 5.48 -4.65
N GLU A 79 -7.17 5.01 -5.88
CA GLU A 79 -7.12 3.57 -6.18
C GLU A 79 -5.93 2.90 -5.46
N THR A 80 -4.77 3.55 -5.51
CA THR A 80 -3.55 3.10 -4.82
C THR A 80 -3.76 3.02 -3.31
N ARG A 81 -4.40 4.04 -2.72
CA ARG A 81 -4.79 4.07 -1.31
C ARG A 81 -5.69 2.88 -0.96
N SER A 82 -6.71 2.63 -1.75
CA SER A 82 -7.65 1.52 -1.55
C SER A 82 -6.95 0.17 -1.56
N GLY A 83 -6.09 -0.05 -2.55
CA GLY A 83 -5.25 -1.24 -2.64
C GLY A 83 -4.40 -1.43 -1.39
N LEU A 84 -3.64 -0.40 -0.99
CA LEU A 84 -2.74 -0.48 0.16
C LEU A 84 -3.50 -0.73 1.48
N VAL A 85 -4.63 -0.05 1.68
CA VAL A 85 -5.47 -0.25 2.86
C VAL A 85 -6.02 -1.67 2.92
N ARG A 86 -6.41 -2.26 1.79
CA ARG A 86 -6.85 -3.66 1.75
C ARG A 86 -5.74 -4.61 2.23
N ILE A 87 -4.51 -4.40 1.77
CA ILE A 87 -3.35 -5.22 2.21
C ILE A 87 -3.15 -5.09 3.72
N TYR A 88 -3.12 -3.86 4.22
CA TYR A 88 -2.92 -3.59 5.65
C TYR A 88 -4.04 -4.10 6.54
N ARG A 89 -5.29 -4.11 6.06
CA ARG A 89 -6.40 -4.77 6.76
C ARG A 89 -6.20 -6.27 6.86
N THR A 90 -5.74 -6.91 5.78
CA THR A 90 -5.42 -8.35 5.84
C THR A 90 -4.30 -8.64 6.82
N LEU A 91 -3.25 -7.81 6.87
CA LEU A 91 -2.20 -7.92 7.90
C LEU A 91 -2.76 -7.76 9.32
N GLN A 92 -3.63 -6.78 9.55
CA GLN A 92 -4.28 -6.60 10.85
C GLN A 92 -5.11 -7.83 11.26
N ARG A 93 -5.89 -8.42 10.35
CA ARG A 93 -6.63 -9.66 10.61
C ARG A 93 -5.71 -10.83 10.94
N LEU A 94 -4.56 -10.92 10.27
CA LEU A 94 -3.55 -11.93 10.59
C LEU A 94 -2.99 -11.72 12.00
N GLU A 95 -2.70 -10.49 12.41
CA GLU A 95 -2.22 -10.21 13.77
C GLU A 95 -3.20 -10.62 14.87
N GLU A 96 -4.49 -10.46 14.61
CA GLU A 96 -5.55 -10.89 15.53
C GLU A 96 -5.61 -12.42 15.70
N ILE A 97 -5.25 -13.18 14.67
CA ILE A 97 -5.33 -14.65 14.66
C ILE A 97 -4.02 -15.30 15.12
N ILE A 98 -2.88 -14.85 14.56
CA ILE A 98 -1.57 -15.49 14.72
C ILE A 98 -0.54 -14.60 15.43
N GLY A 99 -0.96 -13.48 16.04
CA GLY A 99 -0.13 -12.54 16.78
C GLY A 99 0.70 -11.61 15.88
N SER A 100 1.36 -10.62 16.48
CA SER A 100 2.18 -9.65 15.72
C SER A 100 3.34 -10.30 14.98
N TYR A 101 3.70 -9.75 13.82
CA TYR A 101 4.87 -10.19 13.08
C TYR A 101 6.09 -9.41 13.56
N LYS A 102 7.14 -10.10 13.98
CA LYS A 102 8.42 -9.45 14.24
C LYS A 102 9.21 -9.41 12.94
N HIS A 103 9.37 -8.22 12.38
CA HIS A 103 10.27 -8.02 11.24
C HIS A 103 11.68 -8.45 11.63
N ASP A 104 12.13 -9.58 11.09
CA ASP A 104 13.53 -9.94 11.12
C ASP A 104 14.26 -9.13 10.04
N THR A 105 15.09 -8.20 10.49
CA THR A 105 15.88 -7.33 9.60
C THR A 105 17.11 -8.04 9.05
N ASN A 106 17.53 -9.16 9.65
CA ASN A 106 18.77 -9.86 9.33
C ASN A 106 18.58 -11.05 8.37
N THR A 107 17.35 -11.42 8.03
CA THR A 107 17.09 -12.46 7.02
C THR A 107 17.17 -11.87 5.61
N ALA A 108 18.00 -12.50 4.78
CA ALA A 108 18.02 -12.25 3.34
C ALA A 108 16.64 -12.55 2.78
N PHE A 109 16.03 -11.55 2.12
CA PHE A 109 14.73 -11.75 1.49
C PHE A 109 14.86 -12.73 0.33
N LEU A 110 13.81 -13.51 0.07
CA LEU A 110 13.74 -14.51 -1.01
C LEU A 110 14.75 -15.68 -0.90
N SER A 111 15.41 -15.87 0.24
CA SER A 111 16.47 -16.90 0.43
C SER A 111 16.00 -18.37 0.43
N ASP A 112 14.69 -18.63 0.52
CA ASP A 112 14.09 -19.97 0.54
C ASP A 112 13.02 -20.13 -0.56
N ALA A 113 13.34 -19.66 -1.77
CA ALA A 113 12.48 -19.82 -2.93
C ALA A 113 12.58 -21.28 -3.46
N GLY A 114 11.99 -22.22 -2.71
CA GLY A 114 11.88 -23.63 -3.15
C GLY A 114 11.10 -23.77 -4.46
N ASP A 115 11.37 -24.83 -5.23
CA ASP A 115 10.81 -25.03 -6.57
C ASP A 115 9.27 -24.90 -6.61
N ASN A 116 8.75 -24.06 -7.50
CA ASN A 116 7.33 -23.78 -7.76
C ASN A 116 6.50 -23.06 -6.67
N GLY A 117 7.14 -22.48 -5.64
CA GLY A 117 6.48 -21.66 -4.63
C GLY A 117 6.00 -20.27 -5.09
N PHE A 118 5.26 -19.55 -4.22
CA PHE A 118 4.83 -18.16 -4.46
C PHE A 118 6.03 -17.23 -4.73
N LYS A 119 7.09 -17.36 -3.94
CA LYS A 119 8.33 -16.57 -4.08
C LYS A 119 8.98 -16.76 -5.45
N ASN A 120 9.00 -17.99 -5.99
CA ASN A 120 9.55 -18.26 -7.32
C ASN A 120 8.73 -17.63 -8.44
N ARG A 121 7.39 -17.62 -8.34
CA ARG A 121 6.56 -16.88 -9.30
C ARG A 121 6.82 -15.38 -9.23
N PHE A 122 7.01 -14.84 -8.03
CA PHE A 122 7.38 -13.44 -7.84
C PHE A 122 8.75 -13.11 -8.44
N ILE A 123 9.77 -13.94 -8.19
CA ILE A 123 11.10 -13.79 -8.79
C ILE A 123 11.01 -13.83 -10.32
N HIS A 124 10.29 -14.82 -10.87
CA HIS A 124 10.16 -14.97 -12.31
C HIS A 124 9.57 -13.73 -13.00
N VAL A 125 8.55 -13.09 -12.41
CA VAL A 125 8.00 -11.85 -12.96
C VAL A 125 8.94 -10.66 -12.76
N MET A 126 9.71 -10.62 -11.67
CA MET A 126 10.69 -9.54 -11.45
C MET A 126 11.91 -9.66 -12.36
N ASP A 127 12.31 -10.88 -12.73
CA ASP A 127 13.40 -11.15 -13.67
C ASP A 127 13.04 -10.78 -15.11
N ASP A 128 11.74 -10.67 -15.42
CA ASP A 128 11.24 -10.12 -16.67
C ASP A 128 11.29 -8.57 -16.63
N ASP A 129 12.47 -8.00 -16.87
CA ASP A 129 12.71 -6.55 -16.98
C ASP A 129 12.14 -5.74 -15.80
N LEU A 130 12.29 -6.22 -14.55
CA LEU A 130 11.79 -5.55 -13.36
C LEU A 130 10.28 -5.27 -13.42
N ASN A 131 9.48 -6.23 -13.85
CA ASN A 131 8.03 -6.09 -13.98
C ASN A 131 7.30 -6.05 -12.62
N THR A 132 7.47 -4.92 -11.92
CA THR A 132 6.86 -4.64 -10.62
C THR A 132 5.35 -4.67 -10.67
N ALA A 133 4.74 -4.30 -11.79
CA ALA A 133 3.29 -4.34 -11.96
C ALA A 133 2.75 -5.78 -11.85
N ALA A 134 3.41 -6.73 -12.52
CA ALA A 134 3.08 -8.15 -12.38
C ALA A 134 3.38 -8.67 -10.96
N GLY A 135 4.50 -8.26 -10.37
CA GLY A 135 4.86 -8.57 -8.98
C GLY A 135 3.78 -8.12 -7.99
N LEU A 136 3.30 -6.88 -8.10
CA LEU A 136 2.20 -6.35 -7.30
C LEU A 136 0.90 -7.13 -7.51
N GLY A 137 0.59 -7.52 -8.75
CA GLY A 137 -0.55 -8.39 -9.04
C GLY A 137 -0.52 -9.68 -8.22
N LEU A 138 0.63 -10.34 -8.15
CA LEU A 138 0.82 -11.54 -7.32
C LEU A 138 0.62 -11.27 -5.83
N LEU A 139 1.09 -10.12 -5.31
CA LEU A 139 0.85 -9.74 -3.91
C LEU A 139 -0.65 -9.54 -3.62
N PHE A 140 -1.38 -8.89 -4.52
CA PHE A 140 -2.83 -8.70 -4.38
C PHE A 140 -3.61 -10.03 -4.42
N ASP A 141 -3.21 -10.95 -5.28
CA ASP A 141 -3.80 -12.30 -5.34
C ASP A 141 -3.53 -13.07 -4.03
N LYS A 142 -2.30 -13.00 -3.50
CA LYS A 142 -1.94 -13.59 -2.20
C LYS A 142 -2.80 -13.02 -1.07
N VAL A 143 -3.02 -11.71 -1.06
CA VAL A 143 -3.91 -11.04 -0.09
C VAL A 143 -5.35 -11.53 -0.23
N ARG A 144 -5.83 -11.73 -1.46
CA ARG A 144 -7.16 -12.33 -1.71
C ARG A 144 -7.25 -13.76 -1.15
N ASP A 145 -6.23 -14.57 -1.39
CA ASP A 145 -6.16 -15.95 -0.93
C ASP A 145 -6.11 -16.05 0.59
N ILE A 146 -5.32 -15.21 1.26
CA ILE A 146 -5.28 -15.12 2.73
C ILE A 146 -6.67 -14.79 3.28
N ASN A 147 -7.35 -13.78 2.74
CA ASN A 147 -8.71 -13.44 3.22
C ASN A 147 -9.67 -14.62 3.03
N ARG A 148 -9.62 -15.31 1.87
CA ARG A 148 -10.44 -16.50 1.61
C ARG A 148 -10.16 -17.65 2.61
N LEU A 149 -8.91 -17.84 3.00
CA LEU A 149 -8.54 -18.83 4.02
C LEU A 149 -9.12 -18.48 5.39
N ILE A 150 -9.04 -17.19 5.79
CA ILE A 150 -9.60 -16.71 7.05
C ILE A 150 -11.13 -16.85 7.07
N ASP A 151 -11.80 -16.49 5.96
CA ASP A 151 -13.26 -16.45 5.84
C ASP A 151 -13.91 -17.83 5.57
N SER A 152 -13.11 -18.89 5.41
CA SER A 152 -13.62 -20.22 5.07
C SER A 152 -14.42 -20.84 6.22
N PRO A 153 -15.72 -21.19 6.02
CA PRO A 153 -16.59 -21.72 7.07
C PRO A 153 -16.26 -23.15 7.53
N ALA A 154 -15.29 -23.83 6.89
CA ALA A 154 -14.91 -25.21 7.17
C ALA A 154 -13.79 -25.35 8.22
N GLN A 155 -13.71 -24.47 9.22
CA GLN A 155 -12.68 -24.52 10.27
C GLN A 155 -12.91 -25.68 11.26
N LYS A 156 -12.50 -26.89 10.86
CA LYS A 156 -12.27 -28.04 11.75
C LYS A 156 -10.78 -28.29 12.05
N THR A 157 -9.88 -27.53 11.44
CA THR A 157 -8.42 -27.73 11.54
C THR A 157 -7.74 -26.40 11.89
N ASP A 158 -6.69 -26.45 12.71
CA ASP A 158 -5.87 -25.28 13.02
C ASP A 158 -5.13 -24.80 11.76
N ILE A 159 -5.52 -23.63 11.24
CA ILE A 159 -4.93 -23.00 10.05
C ILE A 159 -3.77 -22.05 10.39
N SER A 160 -3.42 -21.90 11.67
CA SER A 160 -2.45 -20.89 12.13
C SER A 160 -1.07 -21.07 11.48
N SER A 161 -0.61 -22.31 11.35
CA SER A 161 0.68 -22.63 10.70
C SER A 161 0.69 -22.25 9.22
N GLN A 162 -0.42 -22.46 8.51
CA GLN A 162 -0.58 -22.04 7.13
C GLN A 162 -0.57 -20.50 7.03
N LEU A 163 -1.34 -19.80 7.87
CA LEU A 163 -1.39 -18.34 7.88
C LEU A 163 -0.02 -17.70 8.20
N VAL A 164 0.78 -18.32 9.07
CA VAL A 164 2.16 -17.88 9.34
C VAL A 164 3.01 -17.93 8.07
N LYS A 165 2.91 -19.02 7.29
CA LYS A 165 3.63 -19.17 6.01
C LYS A 165 3.13 -18.17 4.97
N GLU A 166 1.82 -18.04 4.80
CA GLU A 166 1.23 -17.10 3.83
C GLU A 166 1.61 -15.65 4.12
N ARG A 167 1.61 -15.25 5.40
CA ARG A 167 2.08 -13.93 5.86
C ARG A 167 3.56 -13.74 5.56
N ALA A 168 4.40 -14.73 5.88
CA ALA A 168 5.84 -14.65 5.65
C ALA A 168 6.16 -14.46 4.17
N ASP A 169 5.53 -15.24 3.29
CA ASP A 169 5.69 -15.12 1.83
C ASP A 169 5.29 -13.72 1.32
N LEU A 170 4.15 -13.19 1.79
CA LEU A 170 3.65 -11.87 1.42
C LEU A 170 4.65 -10.77 1.82
N LEU A 171 5.10 -10.79 3.07
CA LEU A 171 6.02 -9.77 3.60
C LEU A 171 7.41 -9.88 2.96
N ASP A 172 7.90 -11.09 2.71
CA ASP A 172 9.20 -11.33 2.08
C ASP A 172 9.26 -10.76 0.65
N CYS A 173 8.25 -11.03 -0.17
CA CYS A 173 8.17 -10.47 -1.52
C CYS A 173 7.91 -8.95 -1.51
N SER A 174 7.12 -8.46 -0.55
CA SER A 174 6.85 -7.02 -0.40
C SER A 174 8.10 -6.23 0.01
N LYS A 175 9.00 -6.84 0.80
CA LYS A 175 10.30 -6.26 1.20
C LYS A 175 11.19 -5.97 0.00
N ALA A 176 11.18 -6.84 -1.03
CA ALA A 176 11.90 -6.58 -2.29
C ALA A 176 11.41 -5.32 -3.03
N LEU A 177 10.16 -4.91 -2.79
CA LEU A 177 9.55 -3.70 -3.35
C LEU A 177 9.63 -2.49 -2.40
N GLY A 178 10.19 -2.64 -1.20
CA GLY A 178 10.20 -1.60 -0.16
C GLY A 178 8.80 -1.24 0.36
N LEU A 179 7.91 -2.23 0.43
CA LEU A 179 6.52 -2.13 0.88
C LEU A 179 6.27 -3.00 2.12
N LEU A 180 5.26 -2.62 2.91
CA LEU A 180 4.77 -3.37 4.07
C LEU A 180 5.78 -3.49 5.23
N GLU A 181 6.59 -2.46 5.44
CA GLU A 181 7.66 -2.43 6.47
C GLU A 181 7.23 -1.85 7.83
N GLU A 182 5.96 -1.47 7.97
CA GLU A 182 5.42 -0.94 9.23
C GLU A 182 4.25 -1.76 9.74
N GLU A 183 4.04 -1.72 11.05
CA GLU A 183 2.88 -2.32 11.71
C GLU A 183 1.56 -1.72 11.19
N PRO A 184 0.49 -2.52 11.01
CA PRO A 184 -0.81 -2.04 10.53
C PRO A 184 -1.38 -0.90 11.36
N SER A 185 -1.21 -0.93 12.68
CA SER A 185 -1.65 0.14 13.58
C SER A 185 -0.97 1.48 13.27
N ASN A 186 0.33 1.48 12.99
CA ASN A 186 1.09 2.68 12.62
C ASN A 186 0.68 3.20 11.25
N PHE A 187 0.52 2.30 10.27
CA PHE A 187 0.04 2.64 8.94
C PHE A 187 -1.31 3.35 9.00
N PHE A 188 -2.29 2.78 9.71
CA PHE A 188 -3.62 3.38 9.82
C PHE A 188 -3.61 4.74 10.51
N GLN A 189 -2.77 4.92 11.54
CA GLN A 189 -2.61 6.24 12.17
C GLN A 189 -2.05 7.29 11.20
N LYS A 190 -1.07 6.92 10.36
CA LYS A 190 -0.44 7.86 9.42
C LYS A 190 -1.35 8.16 8.23
N ILE A 191 -1.99 7.15 7.63
CA ILE A 191 -2.82 7.35 6.43
C ILE A 191 -4.04 8.23 6.71
N ILE A 192 -4.55 8.18 7.93
CA ILE A 192 -5.60 9.06 8.41
C ILE A 192 -5.10 10.52 8.46
N LYS A 193 -3.89 10.77 8.96
CA LYS A 193 -3.29 12.12 9.02
C LYS A 193 -2.98 12.69 7.64
N THR A 194 -2.59 11.84 6.70
CA THR A 194 -2.31 12.22 5.31
C THR A 194 -3.54 12.05 4.42
N SER A 195 -4.75 11.98 4.98
CA SER A 195 -5.98 11.97 4.19
C SER A 195 -6.55 13.38 4.12
N PRO A 196 -6.45 14.08 2.97
CA PRO A 196 -6.90 15.47 2.86
C PRO A 196 -8.42 15.65 3.09
N GLU A 197 -9.19 14.57 3.08
CA GLU A 197 -10.65 14.58 3.34
C GLU A 197 -11.04 14.26 4.79
N VAL A 198 -10.07 13.94 5.66
CA VAL A 198 -10.36 13.36 6.98
C VAL A 198 -9.94 14.30 8.10
N GLU A 199 -10.90 15.10 8.60
CA GLU A 199 -10.73 15.87 9.82
C GLU A 199 -10.87 14.96 11.06
N THR A 200 -9.75 14.41 11.51
CA THR A 200 -9.72 13.45 12.65
C THR A 200 -10.32 13.99 13.93
N GLU A 201 -10.06 15.27 14.24
CA GLU A 201 -10.61 15.92 15.43
C GLU A 201 -12.14 15.98 15.42
N GLU A 202 -12.72 16.22 14.24
CA GLU A 202 -14.16 16.22 14.05
C GLU A 202 -14.75 14.82 14.24
N ILE A 203 -14.11 13.79 13.68
CA ILE A 203 -14.53 12.40 13.82
C ILE A 203 -14.49 11.94 15.29
N GLU A 204 -13.40 12.22 16.00
CA GLU A 204 -13.26 11.88 17.42
C GLU A 204 -14.30 12.60 18.29
N LYS A 205 -14.62 13.86 17.96
CA LYS A 205 -15.70 14.61 18.61
C LYS A 205 -17.06 13.96 18.38
N MET A 206 -17.38 13.61 17.12
CA MET A 206 -18.62 12.92 16.77
C MET A 206 -18.74 11.57 17.48
N ILE A 207 -17.65 10.80 17.60
CA ILE A 207 -17.63 9.53 18.33
C ILE A 207 -17.93 9.74 19.82
N LYS A 208 -17.32 10.76 20.45
CA LYS A 208 -17.61 11.10 21.85
C LYS A 208 -19.07 11.52 22.05
N GLU A 209 -19.62 12.30 21.13
CA GLU A 209 -21.05 12.69 21.15
C GLU A 209 -21.97 11.48 21.02
N ARG A 210 -21.65 10.56 20.10
CA ARG A 210 -22.36 9.28 19.96
C ARG A 210 -22.29 8.44 21.24
N GLN A 211 -21.13 8.37 21.89
CA GLN A 211 -20.99 7.65 23.15
C GLN A 211 -21.84 8.27 24.27
N LYS A 212 -21.92 9.60 24.34
CA LYS A 212 -22.81 10.30 25.27
C LYS A 212 -24.28 9.96 24.97
N ALA A 213 -24.70 10.00 23.71
CA ALA A 213 -26.06 9.64 23.29
C ALA A 213 -26.42 8.20 23.69
N ARG A 214 -25.52 7.24 23.45
CA ARG A 214 -25.70 5.84 23.88
C ARG A 214 -25.81 5.70 25.40
N LYS A 215 -25.02 6.46 26.19
CA LYS A 215 -25.08 6.43 27.67
C LYS A 215 -26.43 6.90 28.20
N VAL A 216 -27.03 7.91 27.57
CA VAL A 216 -28.37 8.42 27.93
C VAL A 216 -29.50 7.68 27.20
N LYS A 217 -29.20 6.58 26.49
CA LYS A 217 -30.14 5.77 25.69
C LYS A 217 -30.87 6.55 24.58
N ASP A 218 -30.28 7.64 24.10
CA ASP A 218 -30.73 8.33 22.90
C ASP A 218 -30.19 7.62 21.65
N TRP A 219 -30.93 6.60 21.22
CA TRP A 219 -30.57 5.78 20.06
C TRP A 219 -30.72 6.54 18.74
N ALA A 220 -31.64 7.50 18.66
CA ALA A 220 -31.90 8.28 17.45
C ALA A 220 -30.70 9.18 17.12
N SER A 221 -30.19 9.93 18.10
CA SER A 221 -28.99 10.75 17.93
C SER A 221 -27.74 9.89 17.67
N ALA A 222 -27.61 8.76 18.35
CA ALA A 222 -26.48 7.84 18.12
C ALA A 222 -26.47 7.26 16.70
N ASP A 223 -27.64 6.98 16.12
CA ASP A 223 -27.77 6.46 14.76
C ASP A 223 -27.58 7.56 13.70
N ALA A 224 -28.06 8.78 13.97
CA ALA A 224 -27.83 9.95 13.11
C ALA A 224 -26.32 10.24 12.97
N ILE A 225 -25.58 10.25 14.09
CA ILE A 225 -24.13 10.44 14.08
C ILE A 225 -23.42 9.31 13.31
N ARG A 226 -23.87 8.05 13.46
CA ARG A 226 -23.30 6.91 12.72
C ARG A 226 -23.53 7.06 11.21
N LYS A 227 -24.71 7.50 10.79
CA LYS A 227 -25.03 7.74 9.38
C LYS A 227 -24.19 8.87 8.80
N GLU A 228 -23.99 9.94 9.55
CA GLU A 228 -23.19 11.07 9.11
C GLU A 228 -21.71 10.69 8.97
N LEU A 229 -21.15 9.98 9.95
CA LEU A 229 -19.81 9.39 9.84
C LEU A 229 -19.72 8.45 8.63
N SER A 230 -20.72 7.58 8.43
CA SER A 230 -20.80 6.69 7.26
C SER A 230 -20.84 7.45 5.93
N ARG A 231 -21.47 8.62 5.87
CA ARG A 231 -21.52 9.48 4.68
C ARG A 231 -20.16 10.16 4.42
N LYS A 232 -19.42 10.49 5.48
CA LYS A 232 -18.02 10.94 5.41
C LYS A 232 -17.02 9.81 5.12
N GLY A 233 -17.51 8.63 4.72
CA GLY A 233 -16.68 7.46 4.49
C GLY A 233 -16.04 6.93 5.77
N ILE A 234 -16.71 7.02 6.92
CA ILE A 234 -16.23 6.49 8.21
C ILE A 234 -17.16 5.39 8.71
N ILE A 235 -16.64 4.17 8.84
CA ILE A 235 -17.33 3.02 9.39
C ILE A 235 -16.94 2.88 10.86
N LEU A 236 -17.96 2.90 11.73
CA LEU A 236 -17.80 2.63 13.16
C LEU A 236 -17.88 1.13 13.45
N GLU A 237 -16.94 0.65 14.24
CA GLU A 237 -16.82 -0.72 14.74
C GLU A 237 -16.92 -0.67 16.27
N ASP A 238 -18.03 -1.20 16.81
CA ASP A 238 -18.23 -1.26 18.25
C ASP A 238 -17.71 -2.61 18.78
N GLY A 239 -16.73 -2.57 19.69
CA GLY A 239 -16.18 -3.75 20.34
C GLY A 239 -16.24 -3.68 21.87
N PRO A 240 -15.83 -4.77 22.57
CA PRO A 240 -15.84 -4.83 24.04
C PRO A 240 -14.93 -3.78 24.69
N LYS A 241 -13.88 -3.35 23.98
CA LYS A 241 -12.89 -2.36 24.43
C LYS A 241 -13.26 -0.91 24.07
N GLY A 242 -14.37 -0.68 23.36
CA GLY A 242 -14.81 0.64 22.92
C GLY A 242 -15.25 0.69 21.46
N THR A 243 -15.53 1.90 20.96
CA THR A 243 -15.82 2.15 19.54
C THR A 243 -14.53 2.51 18.82
N SER A 244 -14.10 1.67 17.87
CA SER A 244 -13.09 2.03 16.87
C SER A 244 -13.78 2.51 15.58
N TRP A 245 -13.00 3.10 14.69
CA TRP A 245 -13.51 3.54 13.39
C TRP A 245 -12.49 3.27 12.29
N ARG A 246 -12.97 3.18 11.06
CA ARG A 246 -12.16 3.04 9.85
C ARG A 246 -12.72 3.83 8.70
N LEU A 247 -11.87 4.16 7.73
CA LEU A 247 -12.33 4.69 6.46
C LEU A 247 -13.08 3.59 5.67
N ARG A 248 -14.25 3.91 5.15
CA ARG A 248 -14.89 3.24 4.03
C ARG A 248 -14.11 3.65 2.80
N ILE A 249 -13.13 2.84 2.46
CA ILE A 249 -12.51 2.95 1.15
C ILE A 249 -13.33 2.03 0.26
N GLU A 250 -14.26 2.62 -0.48
CA GLU A 250 -14.95 1.91 -1.55
C GLU A 250 -13.88 1.56 -2.60
N GLY A 251 -13.87 0.29 -2.99
CA GLY A 251 -13.06 -0.19 -4.11
C GLY A 251 -13.86 -0.09 -5.40
#